data_AF-A0AAC8QE83-F1
#
_entry.id   AF-A0AAC8QE83-F1
#
_cell.length_a   1.000
_cell.length_b   1.000
_cell.length_c   1.000
_cell.angle_alpha   90.00
_cell.angle_beta   90.00
_cell.angle_gamma   90.00
#
_symmetry.space_group_name_H-M   'P 1'
#
loop_
_entity.id
_entity.type
_entity.pdbx_description
1 polymer ?
#
loop_
_entity_poly.entity_id
_entity_poly.type
_entity_poly.pdbx_seq_one_letter_code
_entity_poly.pdbx_strand_id
1 'polypeptide(L)'
;MKSQRDGTSHRAGENCMACHGPNGLGPGRFTVAGTAVTGDRRPNPNTTLLLSTERNGGGTVVLTLEADANGNFYTTEPVPLPDTPLYPKVMNATSEAYNFMPFPTASGACNVCHVGRLPVFLE
;
A
#
# COMPACT_ATOMS: atom_id res chain seq x y z
N MET A 1 4.30 8.23 11.71
CA MET A 1 3.46 8.89 10.67
C MET A 1 2.87 7.83 9.76
N LYS A 2 1.57 7.96 9.46
CA LYS A 2 0.83 7.13 8.51
C LYS A 2 -0.23 7.95 7.79
N SER A 3 -0.63 7.52 6.60
CA SER A 3 -1.74 8.11 5.84
C SER A 3 -3.04 8.15 6.66
N GLN A 4 -3.87 9.15 6.39
CA GLN A 4 -5.23 9.33 6.94
C GLN A 4 -6.18 9.60 5.78
N ARG A 5 -7.44 9.15 5.86
CA ARG A 5 -8.40 9.22 4.75
C ARG A 5 -8.65 10.64 4.22
N ASP A 6 -8.65 11.63 5.10
CA ASP A 6 -8.82 13.06 4.78
C ASP A 6 -7.50 13.76 4.42
N GLY A 7 -6.36 13.09 4.61
CA GLY A 7 -5.05 13.59 4.25
C GLY A 7 -4.86 13.71 2.74
N THR A 8 -3.86 14.49 2.34
CA THR A 8 -3.49 14.64 0.93
C THR A 8 -1.99 14.49 0.78
N SER A 9 -1.54 13.36 0.25
CA SER A 9 -0.16 13.20 -0.24
C SER A 9 -0.07 13.52 -1.73
N HIS A 10 1.08 13.33 -2.36
CA HIS A 10 1.31 13.70 -3.76
C HIS A 10 1.73 12.50 -4.61
N ARG A 11 1.73 12.68 -5.94
CA ARG A 11 2.29 11.73 -6.91
C ARG A 11 1.68 10.33 -6.81
N ALA A 12 0.34 10.27 -6.76
CA ALA A 12 -0.40 9.02 -6.75
C ALA A 12 -0.02 8.14 -7.95
N GLY A 13 0.24 6.87 -7.69
CA GLY A 13 0.64 5.87 -8.67
C GLY A 13 2.15 5.82 -8.95
N GLU A 14 2.94 6.72 -8.36
CA GLU A 14 4.40 6.66 -8.40
C GLU A 14 4.97 5.90 -7.20
N ASN A 15 6.23 5.44 -7.31
CA ASN A 15 6.90 4.80 -6.18
C ASN A 15 7.21 5.82 -5.06
N CYS A 16 6.36 5.86 -4.02
CA CYS A 16 6.55 6.77 -2.89
C CYS A 16 7.95 6.60 -2.26
N MET A 17 8.44 5.35 -2.18
CA MET A 17 9.73 5.03 -1.58
C MET A 17 10.94 5.37 -2.48
N ALA A 18 10.73 5.84 -3.71
CA ALA A 18 11.81 6.47 -4.48
C ALA A 18 12.27 7.78 -3.82
N CYS A 19 11.33 8.55 -3.24
CA CYS A 19 11.64 9.76 -2.49
C CYS A 19 11.70 9.54 -0.98
N HIS A 20 10.87 8.64 -0.44
CA HIS A 20 10.72 8.40 1.01
C HIS A 20 11.37 7.11 1.49
N GLY A 21 12.18 6.44 0.68
CA GLY A 21 12.96 5.26 1.08
C GLY A 21 14.30 5.62 1.73
N PRO A 22 15.14 4.63 2.07
CA PRO A 22 16.43 4.83 2.76
C PRO A 22 17.35 5.85 2.08
N ASN A 23 17.42 5.81 0.75
CA ASN A 23 18.27 6.69 -0.07
C ASN A 23 17.53 7.90 -0.66
N GLY A 24 16.26 8.10 -0.28
CA GLY A 24 15.43 9.18 -0.81
C GLY A 24 15.60 10.50 -0.05
N LEU A 25 15.35 11.62 -0.74
CA LEU A 25 15.50 12.98 -0.17
C LEU A 25 14.25 13.47 0.58
N GLY A 26 13.10 12.82 0.39
CA GLY A 26 11.84 13.19 1.05
C GLY A 26 11.91 12.93 2.56
N PRO A 27 11.24 13.75 3.40
CA PRO A 27 11.19 13.52 4.83
C PRO A 27 10.27 12.34 5.18
N GLY A 28 10.51 11.68 6.31
CA GLY A 28 9.79 10.45 6.67
C GLY A 28 10.30 9.27 5.85
N ARG A 29 10.83 8.26 6.54
CA ARG A 29 11.31 7.02 5.92
C ARG A 29 10.19 6.01 5.93
N PHE A 30 9.52 5.85 4.80
CA PHE A 30 8.41 4.92 4.69
C PHE A 30 8.92 3.49 4.75
N THR A 31 8.23 2.67 5.53
CA THR A 31 8.48 1.24 5.69
C THR A 31 7.52 0.43 4.83
N VAL A 32 6.31 0.96 4.59
CA VAL A 32 5.32 0.49 3.62
C VAL A 32 4.71 1.69 2.95
N ALA A 33 4.58 1.67 1.62
CA ALA A 33 3.86 2.68 0.88
C ALA A 33 3.34 2.16 -0.48
N GLY A 34 2.21 2.70 -0.91
CA GLY A 34 1.59 2.35 -2.17
C GLY A 34 0.44 3.27 -2.57
N THR A 35 -0.11 3.02 -3.75
CA THR A 35 -1.34 3.64 -4.27
C THR A 35 -2.26 2.55 -4.81
N ALA A 36 -3.54 2.66 -4.50
CA ALA A 36 -4.59 1.89 -5.15
C ALA A 36 -5.51 2.81 -5.97
N VAL A 37 -6.01 2.25 -7.06
CA VAL A 37 -6.87 2.95 -8.02
C VAL A 37 -8.13 2.16 -8.28
N THR A 38 -9.18 2.85 -8.71
CA THR A 38 -10.39 2.26 -9.28
C THR A 38 -10.08 1.59 -10.62
N GLY A 39 -11.02 0.80 -11.16
CA GLY A 39 -10.86 0.18 -12.48
C GLY A 39 -10.62 1.15 -13.63
N ASP A 40 -11.18 2.36 -13.56
CA ASP A 40 -10.93 3.45 -14.50
C ASP A 40 -9.67 4.29 -14.16
N ARG A 41 -8.82 3.77 -13.26
CA ARG A 41 -7.50 4.31 -12.90
C ARG A 41 -7.55 5.67 -12.20
N ARG A 42 -8.63 5.96 -11.49
CA ARG A 42 -8.72 7.11 -10.58
C ARG A 42 -8.21 6.74 -9.19
N PRO A 43 -7.69 7.69 -8.41
CA PRO A 43 -7.41 7.48 -6.99
C PRO A 43 -8.57 6.80 -6.25
N ASN A 44 -8.27 5.76 -5.45
CA ASN A 44 -9.28 5.10 -4.62
C ASN A 44 -9.04 5.38 -3.12
N PRO A 45 -9.67 6.43 -2.54
CA PRO A 45 -9.52 6.78 -1.12
C PRO A 45 -10.20 5.80 -0.16
N ASN A 46 -11.06 4.91 -0.69
CA ASN A 46 -11.72 3.89 0.11
C ASN A 46 -10.84 2.65 0.30
N THR A 47 -9.59 2.66 -0.17
CA THR A 47 -8.68 1.52 -0.02
C THR A 47 -8.23 1.33 1.43
N THR A 48 -8.24 0.09 1.87
CA THR A 48 -7.54 -0.39 3.06
C THR A 48 -6.53 -1.46 2.64
N LEU A 49 -5.25 -1.26 2.92
CA LEU A 49 -4.20 -2.28 2.81
C LEU A 49 -4.11 -3.06 4.12
N LEU A 50 -4.07 -4.38 4.01
CA LEU A 50 -3.69 -5.32 5.05
C LEU A 50 -2.39 -6.02 4.66
N LEU A 51 -1.44 -6.11 5.58
CA LEU A 51 -0.30 -7.03 5.49
C LEU A 51 -0.50 -8.15 6.50
N SER A 52 -0.59 -9.37 6.01
CA SER A 52 -0.85 -10.55 6.86
C SER A 52 0.24 -11.61 6.74
N THR A 53 0.29 -12.57 7.67
CA THR A 53 1.38 -13.56 7.75
C THR A 53 1.20 -14.78 6.82
N GLU A 54 0.03 -14.99 6.23
CA GLU A 54 -0.24 -16.15 5.37
C GLU A 54 -0.72 -15.74 3.96
N ARG A 55 -0.65 -16.71 3.03
CA ARG A 55 -1.04 -16.53 1.64
C ARG A 55 -2.42 -15.93 1.48
N ASN A 56 -2.60 -15.20 0.37
CA ASN A 56 -3.86 -14.57 -0.01
C ASN A 56 -4.38 -13.53 1.02
N GLY A 57 -3.49 -12.97 1.84
CA GLY A 57 -3.83 -12.03 2.90
C GLY A 57 -4.47 -12.65 4.14
N GLY A 58 -4.31 -13.97 4.33
CA GLY A 58 -4.79 -14.70 5.49
C GLY A 58 -3.84 -14.62 6.69
N GLY A 59 -4.20 -15.32 7.77
CA GLY A 59 -3.42 -15.34 9.01
C GLY A 59 -3.55 -14.06 9.84
N THR A 60 -2.52 -13.76 10.63
CA THR A 60 -2.51 -12.58 11.51
C THR A 60 -2.24 -11.32 10.71
N VAL A 61 -3.09 -10.31 10.87
CA VAL A 61 -2.86 -8.97 10.32
C VAL A 61 -1.77 -8.28 11.14
N VAL A 62 -0.65 -7.95 10.49
CA VAL A 62 0.50 -7.26 11.08
C VAL A 62 0.36 -5.74 10.93
N LEU A 63 -0.21 -5.29 9.81
CA LEU A 63 -0.39 -3.87 9.53
C LEU A 63 -1.71 -3.64 8.79
N THR A 64 -2.42 -2.58 9.17
CA THR A 64 -3.56 -2.02 8.46
C THR A 64 -3.26 -0.56 8.12
N LEU A 65 -3.36 -0.19 6.84
CA LEU A 65 -3.24 1.19 6.38
C LEU A 65 -4.46 1.58 5.57
N GLU A 66 -4.98 2.78 5.84
CA GLU A 66 -6.02 3.39 5.03
C GLU A 66 -5.39 4.33 4.02
N ALA A 67 -5.89 4.31 2.79
CA ALA A 67 -5.50 5.30 1.79
C ALA A 67 -6.01 6.68 2.16
N ASP A 68 -5.28 7.69 1.72
CA ASP A 68 -5.66 9.10 1.79
C ASP A 68 -6.55 9.51 0.61
N ALA A 69 -6.90 10.80 0.52
CA ALA A 69 -7.78 11.32 -0.53
C ALA A 69 -7.24 11.10 -1.96
N ASN A 70 -5.93 10.88 -2.11
CA ASN A 70 -5.26 10.58 -3.37
C ASN A 70 -5.02 9.08 -3.60
N GLY A 71 -5.65 8.22 -2.81
CA GLY A 71 -5.53 6.76 -2.94
C GLY A 71 -4.18 6.22 -2.46
N ASN A 72 -3.35 7.07 -1.85
CA ASN A 72 -2.04 6.71 -1.35
C ASN A 72 -2.13 6.23 0.09
N PHE A 73 -1.45 5.13 0.40
CA PHE A 73 -1.25 4.67 1.77
C PHE A 73 0.24 4.61 2.07
N TYR A 74 0.63 4.96 3.30
CA TYR A 74 2.01 4.88 3.73
C TYR A 74 2.13 4.83 5.25
N THR A 75 3.25 4.30 5.75
CA THR A 75 3.64 4.42 7.16
C THR A 75 5.15 4.48 7.31
N THR A 76 5.57 5.02 8.45
CA THR A 76 6.95 5.03 8.95
C THR A 76 7.13 4.05 10.12
N GLU A 77 6.04 3.41 10.56
CA GLU A 77 6.07 2.41 11.64
C GLU A 77 6.81 1.15 11.16
N PRO A 78 7.68 0.56 12.00
CA PRO A 78 8.43 -0.62 11.61
C PRO A 78 7.49 -1.77 11.27
N VAL A 79 7.84 -2.51 10.21
CA VAL A 79 7.23 -3.79 9.85
C VAL A 79 8.32 -4.86 9.79
N PRO A 80 8.03 -6.14 10.03
CA PRO A 80 9.05 -7.18 10.10
C PRO A 80 9.59 -7.61 8.72
N LEU A 81 9.55 -6.75 7.70
CA LEU A 81 10.11 -7.04 6.38
C LEU A 81 11.60 -6.64 6.33
N PRO A 82 12.46 -7.40 5.62
CA PRO A 82 12.14 -8.62 4.86
C PRO A 82 12.17 -9.92 5.68
N ASP A 83 12.47 -9.85 6.99
CA ASP A 83 12.74 -11.02 7.84
C ASP A 83 11.54 -11.97 7.99
N THR A 84 10.32 -11.42 7.97
CA THR A 84 9.06 -12.17 7.98
C THR A 84 8.33 -12.00 6.66
N PRO A 85 7.97 -13.08 5.94
CA PRO A 85 7.14 -12.99 4.75
C PRO A 85 5.75 -12.41 5.09
N LEU A 86 5.38 -11.31 4.45
CA LEU A 86 4.04 -10.71 4.58
C LEU A 86 3.31 -10.73 3.23
N TYR A 87 1.99 -10.88 3.29
CA TYR A 87 1.11 -11.04 2.13
C TYR A 87 0.12 -9.88 2.07
N PRO A 88 0.27 -8.98 1.08
CA PRO A 88 -0.65 -7.88 0.87
C PRO A 88 -2.05 -8.33 0.44
N LYS A 89 -3.07 -7.70 1.05
CA LYS A 89 -4.45 -7.68 0.58
C LYS A 89 -4.96 -6.25 0.61
N VAL A 90 -5.58 -5.80 -0.47
CA VAL A 90 -6.30 -4.54 -0.51
C VAL A 90 -7.80 -4.79 -0.51
N MET A 91 -8.53 -3.97 0.22
CA MET A 91 -9.98 -4.04 0.34
C MET A 91 -10.57 -2.65 0.11
N ASN A 92 -11.74 -2.60 -0.50
CA ASN A 92 -12.53 -1.37 -0.55
C ASN A 92 -13.32 -1.28 0.76
N ALA A 93 -13.28 -0.15 1.43
CA ALA A 93 -14.00 0.06 2.69
C ALA A 93 -15.51 0.24 2.50
N THR A 94 -15.94 0.49 1.26
CA THR A 94 -17.34 0.81 0.90
C THR A 94 -17.99 -0.23 -0.01
N SER A 95 -17.20 -1.03 -0.72
CA SER A 95 -17.67 -2.20 -1.49
C SER A 95 -17.09 -3.48 -0.90
N GLU A 96 -17.63 -4.66 -1.24
CA GLU A 96 -17.04 -5.95 -0.82
C GLU A 96 -15.79 -6.33 -1.65
N ALA A 97 -15.30 -5.42 -2.48
CA ALA A 97 -14.19 -5.66 -3.38
C ALA A 97 -12.87 -5.86 -2.66
N TYR A 98 -12.07 -6.79 -3.17
CA TYR A 98 -10.72 -7.00 -2.69
C TYR A 98 -9.82 -7.57 -3.78
N ASN A 99 -8.52 -7.37 -3.60
CA ASN A 99 -7.47 -8.02 -4.36
C ASN A 99 -6.33 -8.41 -3.41
N PHE A 100 -5.54 -9.41 -3.76
CA PHE A 100 -4.44 -9.88 -2.91
C PHE A 100 -3.27 -10.38 -3.75
N MET A 101 -2.09 -10.43 -3.12
CA MET A 101 -0.94 -11.12 -3.68
C MET A 101 -0.93 -12.60 -3.22
N PRO A 102 -0.84 -13.57 -4.13
CA PRO A 102 -0.79 -15.00 -3.76
C PRO A 102 0.58 -15.45 -3.22
N PHE A 103 1.58 -14.57 -3.30
CA PHE A 103 2.96 -14.75 -2.84
C PHE A 103 3.34 -13.59 -1.90
N PRO A 104 4.34 -13.77 -1.02
CA PRO A 104 4.72 -12.71 -0.10
C PRO A 104 5.33 -11.54 -0.86
N THR A 105 5.18 -10.34 -0.31
CA THR A 105 5.87 -9.17 -0.85
C THR A 105 7.37 -9.24 -0.54
N ALA A 106 8.20 -8.83 -1.49
CA ALA A 106 9.64 -8.71 -1.29
C ALA A 106 10.03 -7.41 -0.56
N SER A 107 9.13 -6.42 -0.51
CA SER A 107 9.37 -5.12 0.15
C SER A 107 8.07 -4.42 0.53
N GLY A 108 8.15 -3.39 1.37
CA GLY A 108 7.02 -2.50 1.63
C GLY A 108 6.76 -1.46 0.52
N ALA A 109 7.59 -1.38 -0.52
CA ALA A 109 7.41 -0.45 -1.63
C ALA A 109 6.44 -1.02 -2.67
N CYS A 110 5.13 -0.98 -2.43
CA CYS A 110 4.14 -1.61 -3.30
C CYS A 110 4.21 -1.09 -4.75
N ASN A 111 4.39 0.23 -4.91
CA ASN A 111 4.62 0.87 -6.21
C ASN A 111 6.06 0.66 -6.75
N VAL A 112 6.82 -0.35 -6.31
CA VAL A 112 7.97 -0.83 -7.10
C VAL A 112 7.50 -1.75 -8.23
N CYS A 113 6.49 -2.57 -7.96
CA CYS A 113 5.89 -3.49 -8.93
C CYS A 113 4.54 -2.98 -9.44
N HIS A 114 3.76 -2.35 -8.57
CA HIS A 114 2.40 -1.92 -8.90
C HIS A 114 2.34 -0.49 -9.43
N VAL A 115 2.97 -0.24 -10.59
CA VAL A 115 3.07 1.09 -11.21
C VAL A 115 2.64 1.10 -12.66
N GLY A 116 2.33 2.29 -13.18
CA GLY A 116 2.08 2.49 -14.59
C GLY A 116 0.97 1.59 -15.09
N ARG A 117 1.30 0.60 -15.94
CA ARG A 117 0.35 -0.35 -16.56
C ARG A 117 -0.16 -1.45 -15.62
N LEU A 118 0.44 -1.63 -14.44
CA LEU A 118 0.07 -2.67 -13.47
C LEU A 118 -0.27 -2.07 -12.10
N PRO A 119 -1.18 -1.08 -11.99
CA PRO A 119 -1.51 -0.52 -10.69
C PRO A 119 -2.27 -1.53 -9.83
N VAL A 120 -2.42 -1.23 -8.53
CA VAL A 120 -3.32 -1.98 -7.66
C VAL A 120 -4.75 -1.54 -7.97
N PHE A 121 -5.46 -2.34 -8.76
CA PHE A 121 -6.87 -2.12 -9.06
C PHE A 121 -7.76 -2.60 -7.92
N LEU A 122 -8.79 -1.83 -7.62
CA LEU A 122 -9.79 -2.15 -6.61
C LEU A 122 -11.13 -1.56 -7.03
N GLU A 123 -12.07 -2.43 -7.45
CA GLU A 123 -13.42 -2.09 -7.89
C GLU A 123 -14.47 -2.61 -6.90
#